data_AF-A0A158FIT0-F1
#
_entry.id   AF-A0A158FIT0-F1
#
_cell.length_a   1.000
_cell.length_b   1.000
_cell.length_c   1.000
_cell.angle_alpha   90.00
_cell.angle_beta   90.00
_cell.angle_gamma   90.00
#
_symmetry.space_group_name_H-M   'P 1'
#
loop_
_entity.id
_entity.type
_entity.pdbx_description
1 polymer ?
#
loop_
_entity_poly.entity_id
_entity_poly.type
_entity_poly.pdbx_seq_one_letter_code
_entity_poly.pdbx_strand_id
1 'polypeptide(L)'
;MQVLPDAAKGEEPISTPDVHRKLSVMLLDAPVVKTVQRRLEEMLRDSLVVMEQRGRAKYWLKVAGASGLAAKAAGSMTHDEALALQTLRRFSTWRIPKLVADTLAPLFDVAGKRLAAVNSEHERRYRKWIDKIEVEVGSFTLQYPVVDSDVFAEVSQAVFYEQQLEIVYQPRTKVDNTDAKVVHPLGVG
;
A
#
# COMPACT_ATOMS: atom_id res chain seq x y z
N MET A 1 11.75 -10.93 -10.98
CA MET A 1 11.45 -9.49 -11.13
C MET A 1 12.21 -8.63 -10.09
N GLN A 2 13.52 -8.83 -9.95
CA GLN A 2 14.35 -8.18 -8.92
C GLN A 2 15.26 -7.07 -9.50
N VAL A 3 15.13 -6.81 -10.81
CA VAL A 3 16.09 -6.01 -11.61
C VAL A 3 15.69 -4.54 -11.73
N LEU A 4 14.39 -4.25 -11.65
CA LEU A 4 13.88 -2.89 -11.75
C LEU A 4 13.91 -2.20 -10.38
N PRO A 5 14.32 -0.93 -10.34
CA PRO A 5 14.35 -0.13 -9.14
C PRO A 5 12.96 0.12 -8.59
N ASP A 6 12.82 0.18 -7.26
CA ASP A 6 11.53 0.36 -6.58
C ASP A 6 11.31 1.83 -6.20
N ALA A 7 10.20 2.41 -6.65
CA ALA A 7 9.82 3.77 -6.27
C ALA A 7 9.66 3.92 -4.74
N ALA A 8 9.29 2.85 -4.02
CA ALA A 8 9.18 2.87 -2.56
C ALA A 8 10.52 3.10 -1.84
N LYS A 9 11.64 2.78 -2.51
CA LYS A 9 13.00 2.91 -1.97
C LYS A 9 13.71 4.18 -2.41
N GLY A 10 13.05 5.04 -3.21
CA GLY A 10 13.66 6.23 -3.78
C GLY A 10 14.78 5.94 -4.79
N GLU A 11 14.76 4.76 -5.41
CA GLU A 11 15.80 4.35 -6.36
C GLU A 11 15.63 5.06 -7.71
N GLU A 12 16.75 5.38 -8.38
CA GLU A 12 16.71 6.08 -9.66
C GLU A 12 16.15 5.20 -10.80
N PRO A 13 15.33 5.76 -11.71
CA PRO A 13 14.82 5.05 -12.88
C PRO A 13 15.95 4.55 -13.79
N ILE A 14 15.81 3.35 -14.35
CA ILE A 14 16.82 2.76 -15.26
C ILE A 14 16.32 2.61 -16.69
N SER A 15 17.23 2.74 -17.66
CA SER A 15 16.90 2.65 -19.08
C SER A 15 16.62 1.21 -19.55
N THR A 16 15.84 1.01 -20.62
CA THR A 16 15.60 -0.34 -21.19
C THR A 16 16.91 -1.12 -21.47
N PRO A 17 17.96 -0.52 -22.07
CA PRO A 17 19.24 -1.20 -22.24
C PRO A 17 19.91 -1.61 -20.92
N ASP A 18 19.79 -0.81 -19.86
CA ASP A 18 20.37 -1.15 -18.56
C ASP A 18 19.58 -2.25 -17.84
N VAL A 19 18.25 -2.28 -17.99
CA VAL A 19 17.40 -3.39 -17.54
C VAL A 19 17.85 -4.69 -18.22
N HIS A 20 18.06 -4.65 -19.54
CA HIS A 20 18.56 -5.80 -20.29
C HIS A 20 19.95 -6.21 -19.80
N ARG A 21 20.90 -5.27 -19.65
CA ARG A 21 22.25 -5.56 -19.15
C ARG A 21 22.22 -6.27 -17.80
N LYS A 22 21.41 -5.78 -16.85
CA LYS A 22 21.26 -6.44 -15.54
C LYS A 22 20.61 -7.82 -15.66
N LEU A 23 19.62 -8.01 -16.52
CA LEU A 23 19.01 -9.33 -16.78
C LEU A 23 20.01 -10.32 -17.39
N SER A 24 20.87 -9.86 -18.30
CA SER A 24 21.91 -10.68 -18.93
C SER A 24 22.96 -11.18 -17.95
N VAL A 25 23.19 -10.47 -16.84
CA VAL A 25 24.10 -10.90 -15.79
C VAL A 25 23.44 -11.96 -14.87
N MET A 26 22.12 -11.94 -14.75
CA MET A 26 21.38 -12.81 -13.82
C MET A 26 20.79 -14.07 -14.46
N LEU A 27 20.62 -14.10 -15.77
CA LEU A 27 19.97 -15.19 -16.50
C LEU A 27 20.98 -15.83 -17.46
N LEU A 28 21.07 -17.16 -17.47
CA LEU A 28 21.89 -17.90 -18.45
C LEU A 28 21.41 -17.64 -19.89
N ASP A 29 20.08 -17.60 -20.11
CA ASP A 29 19.46 -17.28 -21.39
C ASP A 29 18.79 -15.91 -21.35
N ALA A 30 19.58 -14.87 -21.58
CA ALA A 30 19.10 -13.51 -21.56
C ALA A 30 18.13 -13.24 -22.73
N PRO A 31 16.90 -12.77 -22.47
CA PRO A 31 15.96 -12.43 -23.54
C PRO A 31 16.44 -11.20 -24.30
N VAL A 32 16.23 -11.18 -25.62
CA VAL A 32 16.62 -10.05 -26.49
C VAL A 32 15.97 -8.74 -26.01
N VAL A 33 16.67 -7.61 -26.17
CA VAL A 33 16.23 -6.26 -25.76
C VAL A 33 14.78 -5.94 -26.18
N LYS A 34 14.35 -6.34 -27.38
CA LYS A 34 12.96 -6.14 -27.84
C LYS A 34 11.94 -6.90 -27.00
N THR A 35 12.26 -8.11 -26.55
CA THR A 35 11.40 -8.91 -25.67
C THR A 35 11.29 -8.27 -24.29
N VAL A 36 12.40 -7.75 -23.76
CA VAL A 36 12.41 -6.97 -22.51
C VAL A 36 11.55 -5.73 -22.65
N GLN A 37 11.68 -4.97 -23.74
CA GLN A 37 10.87 -3.79 -24.01
C GLN A 37 9.37 -4.12 -24.06
N ARG A 38 8.99 -5.15 -24.83
CA ARG A 38 7.58 -5.58 -24.93
C ARG A 38 7.02 -5.95 -23.57
N ARG A 39 7.79 -6.65 -22.73
CA ARG A 39 7.37 -7.05 -21.40
C ARG A 39 7.22 -5.86 -20.45
N LEU A 40 8.09 -4.86 -20.54
CA LEU A 40 7.97 -3.60 -19.79
C LEU A 40 6.74 -2.81 -20.23
N GLU A 41 6.41 -2.80 -21.52
CA GLU A 41 5.20 -2.18 -22.05
C GLU A 41 3.92 -2.92 -21.63
N GLU A 42 3.95 -4.26 -21.51
CA GLU A 42 2.87 -5.04 -20.86
C GLU A 42 2.71 -4.64 -19.39
N MET A 43 3.81 -4.60 -18.62
CA MET A 43 3.78 -4.22 -17.21
C MET A 43 3.31 -2.77 -17.00
N LEU A 44 3.58 -1.88 -17.95
CA LEU A 44 3.08 -0.51 -17.94
C LEU A 44 1.56 -0.49 -18.10
N ARG A 45 1.00 -1.30 -19.01
CA ARG A 45 -0.46 -1.46 -19.16
C ARG A 45 -1.10 -2.00 -17.88
N ASP A 46 -0.43 -2.94 -17.22
CA ASP A 46 -0.88 -3.54 -15.97
C ASP A 46 -0.64 -2.64 -14.74
N SER A 47 -0.18 -1.39 -14.94
CA SER A 47 0.13 -0.43 -13.87
C SER A 47 1.15 -0.92 -12.83
N LEU A 48 2.06 -1.82 -13.22
CA LEU A 48 3.11 -2.37 -12.37
C LEU A 48 4.42 -1.54 -12.39
N VAL A 49 4.62 -0.78 -13.46
CA VAL A 49 5.80 0.08 -13.65
C VAL A 49 5.37 1.46 -14.13
N VAL A 50 6.16 2.46 -13.79
CA VAL A 50 6.09 3.81 -14.33
C VAL A 50 7.16 3.93 -15.41
N MET A 51 6.81 4.62 -16.49
CA MET A 51 7.74 4.95 -17.57
C MET A 51 7.96 6.45 -17.61
N GLU A 52 9.22 6.87 -17.54
CA GLU A 52 9.64 8.25 -17.72
C GLU A 52 10.39 8.36 -19.05
N GLN A 53 10.01 9.33 -19.89
CA GLN A 53 10.70 9.57 -21.15
C GLN A 53 11.73 10.69 -20.99
N ARG A 54 13.02 10.34 -21.10
CA ARG A 54 14.12 11.32 -21.11
C ARG A 54 14.73 11.36 -22.51
N GLY A 55 14.29 12.33 -23.31
CA GLY A 55 14.64 12.47 -24.72
C GLY A 55 14.10 11.31 -25.57
N ARG A 56 14.99 10.52 -26.18
CA ARG A 56 14.65 9.32 -26.98
C ARG A 56 14.62 8.02 -26.17
N ALA A 57 15.09 8.04 -24.93
CA ALA A 57 15.19 6.84 -24.10
C ALA A 57 14.02 6.74 -23.11
N LYS A 58 13.51 5.51 -22.95
CA LYS A 58 12.50 5.16 -21.94
C LYS A 58 13.21 4.68 -20.68
N TYR A 59 12.86 5.28 -19.55
CA TYR A 59 13.32 4.93 -18.22
C TYR A 59 12.18 4.28 -17.44
N TRP A 60 12.51 3.29 -16.63
CA TRP A 60 11.53 2.43 -15.98
C TRP A 60 11.79 2.38 -14.49
N LEU A 61 10.70 2.49 -13.74
CA LEU A 61 10.68 2.39 -12.29
C LEU A 61 9.50 1.49 -11.88
N LYS A 62 9.68 0.59 -10.91
CA LYS A 62 8.56 -0.15 -10.35
C LYS A 62 7.71 0.79 -9.51
N VAL A 63 6.38 0.67 -9.63
CA VAL A 63 5.45 1.35 -8.73
C VAL A 63 5.69 0.84 -7.31
N ALA A 64 5.60 1.73 -6.31
CA ALA A 64 5.73 1.33 -4.91
C ALA A 64 4.75 0.19 -4.59
N GLY A 65 5.25 -0.94 -4.08
CA GLY A 65 4.45 -2.14 -3.82
C GLY A 65 4.31 -3.12 -5.01
N ALA A 66 4.86 -2.80 -6.20
CA ALA A 66 4.90 -3.67 -7.38
C ALA A 66 5.91 -4.84 -7.27
N SER A 67 6.51 -5.05 -6.10
CA SER A 67 7.25 -6.27 -5.76
C SER A 67 6.50 -7.18 -4.79
N GLY A 68 5.35 -6.75 -4.26
CA GLY A 68 4.60 -7.43 -3.20
C GLY A 68 3.29 -8.08 -3.69
N LEU A 69 2.39 -8.34 -2.75
CA LEU A 69 1.06 -8.94 -3.01
C LEU A 69 0.30 -8.23 -4.14
N ALA A 70 0.37 -6.89 -4.19
CA ALA A 70 -0.30 -6.06 -5.18
C ALA A 70 0.14 -6.38 -6.63
N ALA A 71 1.42 -6.71 -6.84
CA ALA A 71 1.97 -7.03 -8.16
C ALA A 71 1.46 -8.36 -8.70
N LYS A 72 1.36 -9.36 -7.82
CA LYS A 72 0.77 -10.66 -8.15
C LYS A 72 -0.72 -10.51 -8.43
N ALA A 73 -1.40 -9.70 -7.63
CA ALA A 73 -2.83 -9.51 -7.74
C ALA A 73 -3.23 -8.70 -8.99
N ALA A 74 -2.43 -7.73 -9.44
CA ALA A 74 -2.74 -6.94 -10.64
C ALA A 74 -2.96 -7.79 -11.91
N GLY A 75 -2.29 -8.95 -12.03
CA GLY A 75 -2.42 -9.85 -13.17
C GLY A 75 -3.50 -10.94 -13.04
N SER A 76 -4.00 -11.23 -11.83
CA SER A 76 -4.88 -12.39 -11.59
C SER A 76 -6.09 -12.13 -10.70
N MET A 77 -6.28 -10.90 -10.19
CA MET A 77 -7.36 -10.61 -9.24
C MET A 77 -8.74 -10.70 -9.91
N THR A 78 -9.58 -11.55 -9.33
CA THR A 78 -10.99 -11.71 -9.70
C THR A 78 -11.84 -10.56 -9.16
N HIS A 79 -13.06 -10.41 -9.67
CA HIS A 79 -13.99 -9.37 -9.18
C HIS A 79 -14.44 -9.63 -7.74
N ASP A 80 -14.57 -10.91 -7.34
CA ASP A 80 -14.89 -11.30 -5.96
C ASP A 80 -13.78 -10.92 -4.98
N GLU A 81 -12.52 -11.20 -5.33
CA GLU A 81 -11.36 -10.82 -4.52
C GLU A 81 -11.22 -9.29 -4.40
N ALA A 82 -11.46 -8.57 -5.51
CA ALA A 82 -11.43 -7.11 -5.52
C ALA A 82 -12.52 -6.51 -4.61
N LEU A 83 -13.71 -7.11 -4.59
CA LEU A 83 -14.81 -6.72 -3.71
C LEU A 83 -14.46 -6.95 -2.24
N ALA A 84 -13.95 -8.13 -1.91
CA ALA A 84 -13.56 -8.47 -0.54
C ALA A 84 -12.47 -7.52 0.00
N LEU A 85 -11.48 -7.18 -0.82
CA LEU A 85 -10.41 -6.26 -0.43
C LEU A 85 -10.88 -4.81 -0.24
N GLN A 86 -11.78 -4.32 -1.09
CA GLN A 86 -12.37 -2.99 -0.91
C GLN A 86 -13.29 -2.92 0.32
N THR A 87 -14.01 -4.01 0.57
CA THR A 87 -14.80 -4.19 1.79
C THR A 87 -13.88 -4.12 3.01
N LEU A 88 -12.79 -4.89 3.02
CA LEU A 88 -11.80 -4.89 4.09
C LEU A 88 -11.20 -3.49 4.32
N ARG A 89 -10.81 -2.76 3.25
CA ARG A 89 -10.31 -1.38 3.37
C ARG A 89 -11.29 -0.49 4.15
N ARG A 90 -12.59 -0.59 3.89
CA ARG A 90 -13.64 0.25 4.51
C ARG A 90 -13.93 -0.12 5.96
N PHE A 91 -13.86 -1.42 6.31
CA PHE A 91 -14.13 -1.91 7.66
C PHE A 91 -12.91 -1.93 8.59
N SER A 92 -11.71 -1.81 8.04
CA SER A 92 -10.46 -1.96 8.80
C SER A 92 -9.76 -0.64 9.12
N THR A 93 -10.28 0.52 8.70
CA THR A 93 -9.65 1.84 8.86
C THR A 93 -9.21 2.16 10.29
N TRP A 94 -9.85 1.59 11.30
CA TRP A 94 -9.57 1.85 12.72
C TRP A 94 -8.90 0.67 13.44
N ARG A 95 -8.74 -0.48 12.78
CA ARG A 95 -8.26 -1.72 13.40
C ARG A 95 -6.89 -2.17 12.90
N ILE A 96 -6.42 -1.59 11.79
CA ILE A 96 -5.11 -1.94 11.22
C ILE A 96 -4.11 -0.85 11.62
N PRO A 97 -2.96 -1.20 12.23
CA PRO A 97 -1.88 -0.25 12.49
C PRO A 97 -1.45 0.44 11.19
N LYS A 98 -1.16 1.75 11.25
CA LYS A 98 -0.83 2.58 10.08
C LYS A 98 0.26 1.96 9.20
N LEU A 99 1.30 1.38 9.81
CA LEU A 99 2.37 0.68 9.11
C LEU A 99 1.88 -0.45 8.19
N VAL A 100 0.93 -1.26 8.67
CA VAL A 100 0.34 -2.37 7.90
C VAL A 100 -0.63 -1.81 6.85
N ALA A 101 -1.38 -0.76 7.19
CA ALA A 101 -2.27 -0.09 6.25
C ALA A 101 -1.51 0.49 5.05
N ASP A 102 -0.36 1.14 5.29
CA ASP A 102 0.51 1.70 4.25
C ASP A 102 1.09 0.60 3.36
N THR A 103 1.42 -0.56 3.94
CA THR A 103 1.90 -1.73 3.18
C THR A 103 0.81 -2.33 2.28
N LEU A 104 -0.45 -2.33 2.74
CA LEU A 104 -1.60 -2.87 2.01
C LEU A 104 -2.23 -1.87 1.03
N ALA A 105 -1.96 -0.57 1.17
CA ALA A 105 -2.54 0.48 0.34
C ALA A 105 -2.42 0.20 -1.18
N PRO A 106 -1.26 -0.22 -1.72
CA PRO A 106 -1.13 -0.55 -3.14
C PRO A 106 -2.06 -1.70 -3.58
N LEU A 107 -2.30 -2.68 -2.70
CA LEU A 107 -3.20 -3.81 -2.99
C LEU A 107 -4.66 -3.37 -3.05
N PHE A 108 -5.06 -2.49 -2.13
CA PHE A 108 -6.40 -1.91 -2.15
C PHE A 108 -6.64 -1.05 -3.39
N ASP A 109 -5.62 -0.33 -3.87
CA ASP A 109 -5.72 0.48 -5.08
C ASP A 109 -5.83 -0.39 -6.34
N VAL A 110 -5.11 -1.52 -6.40
CA VAL A 110 -5.30 -2.53 -7.47
C VAL A 110 -6.73 -3.08 -7.46
N ALA A 111 -7.27 -3.41 -6.29
CA ALA A 111 -8.66 -3.86 -6.17
C ALA A 111 -9.66 -2.79 -6.63
N GLY A 112 -9.43 -1.52 -6.27
CA GLY A 112 -10.23 -0.40 -6.75
C GLY A 112 -10.22 -0.26 -8.27
N LYS A 113 -9.03 -0.31 -8.88
CA LYS A 113 -8.86 -0.28 -10.33
C LYS A 113 -9.54 -1.46 -11.02
N ARG A 114 -9.50 -2.67 -10.44
CA ARG A 114 -10.17 -3.85 -10.98
C ARG A 114 -11.69 -3.68 -11.02
N LEU A 115 -12.29 -3.20 -9.94
CA LEU A 115 -13.73 -2.89 -9.91
C LEU A 115 -14.10 -1.68 -10.79
N ALA A 116 -13.14 -0.79 -11.07
CA ALA A 116 -13.29 0.33 -12.01
C ALA A 116 -13.22 -0.12 -13.49
N ALA A 117 -12.57 -1.24 -13.78
CA ALA A 117 -12.51 -1.85 -15.11
C ALA A 117 -13.74 -2.75 -15.34
N VAL A 118 -14.90 -2.14 -15.62
CA VAL A 118 -16.14 -2.88 -15.91
C VAL A 118 -16.25 -3.14 -17.40
N ASN A 119 -16.29 -4.42 -17.76
CA ASN A 119 -16.46 -4.90 -19.13
C ASN A 119 -17.82 -5.59 -19.33
N SER A 120 -18.57 -5.88 -18.27
CA SER A 120 -19.91 -6.50 -18.36
C SER A 120 -20.95 -5.95 -17.37
N GLU A 121 -22.23 -6.18 -17.67
CA GLU A 121 -23.37 -5.93 -16.76
C GLU A 121 -23.22 -6.66 -15.41
N HIS A 122 -22.63 -7.86 -15.41
CA HIS A 122 -22.38 -8.61 -14.18
C HIS A 122 -21.36 -7.89 -13.29
N GLU A 123 -20.27 -7.37 -13.87
CA GLU A 123 -19.22 -6.62 -13.16
C GLU A 123 -19.70 -5.25 -12.67
N ARG A 124 -20.66 -4.59 -13.37
CA ARG A 124 -21.32 -3.37 -12.86
C ARG A 124 -21.96 -3.58 -11.50
N ARG A 125 -22.48 -4.78 -11.21
CA ARG A 125 -23.12 -5.08 -9.92
C ARG A 125 -22.13 -5.03 -8.76
N TYR A 126 -20.90 -5.48 -8.97
CA TYR A 126 -19.85 -5.45 -7.95
C TYR A 126 -19.50 -4.02 -7.54
N ARG A 127 -19.34 -3.11 -8.50
CA ARG A 127 -19.12 -1.69 -8.20
C ARG A 127 -20.30 -1.07 -7.45
N LYS A 128 -21.52 -1.28 -7.97
CA LYS A 128 -22.74 -0.73 -7.34
C LYS A 128 -22.99 -1.28 -5.94
N TRP A 129 -22.52 -2.49 -5.63
CA TRP A 129 -22.68 -3.07 -4.30
C TRP A 129 -21.90 -2.31 -3.24
N ILE A 130 -20.67 -1.87 -3.56
CA ILE A 130 -19.85 -1.04 -2.66
C ILE A 130 -20.59 0.26 -2.31
N ASP A 131 -21.21 0.89 -3.31
CA ASP A 131 -21.96 2.13 -3.11
C ASP A 131 -23.27 1.93 -2.35
N LYS A 132 -23.88 0.73 -2.47
CA LYS A 132 -25.15 0.38 -1.82
C LYS A 132 -25.01 0.00 -0.36
N ILE A 133 -23.84 -0.49 0.05
CA ILE A 133 -23.60 -0.82 1.44
C ILE A 133 -23.08 0.42 2.15
N GLU A 134 -24.01 1.06 2.85
CA GLU A 134 -23.67 2.01 3.89
C GLU A 134 -23.52 1.24 5.20
N VAL A 135 -22.42 1.50 5.90
CA VAL A 135 -22.16 0.91 7.20
C VAL A 135 -22.76 1.87 8.22
N GLU A 136 -23.97 1.59 8.67
CA GLU A 136 -24.50 2.23 9.86
C GLU A 136 -23.74 1.70 11.07
N VAL A 137 -22.82 2.51 11.59
CA VAL A 137 -22.21 2.26 12.89
C VAL A 137 -23.32 2.44 13.92
N GLY A 138 -23.63 1.39 14.68
CA GLY A 138 -24.72 1.38 15.65
C GLY A 138 -24.79 2.68 16.46
N SER A 139 -25.99 3.26 16.52
CA SER A 139 -26.28 4.62 16.95
C SER A 139 -26.04 4.86 18.45
N PHE A 140 -24.77 4.96 18.81
CA PHE A 140 -24.28 5.80 19.90
C PHE A 140 -23.01 6.47 19.39
N THR A 141 -23.11 7.75 19.02
CA THR A 141 -21.95 8.51 18.55
C THR A 141 -21.06 8.80 19.76
N LEU A 142 -20.16 7.86 20.09
CA LEU A 142 -19.04 8.16 20.99
C LEU A 142 -18.22 9.28 20.33
N GLN A 143 -18.30 10.48 20.89
CA GLN A 143 -17.37 11.54 20.56
C GLN A 143 -16.04 11.20 21.24
N TYR A 144 -15.16 10.56 20.48
CA TYR A 144 -13.79 10.34 20.92
C TYR A 144 -13.10 11.71 21.07
N PRO A 145 -12.26 11.89 22.09
CA PRO A 145 -11.41 13.06 22.17
C PRO A 145 -10.51 13.11 20.92
N VAL A 146 -10.21 14.31 20.44
CA VAL A 146 -9.23 14.49 19.38
C VAL A 146 -7.88 14.08 19.94
N VAL A 147 -7.38 12.92 19.50
CA VAL A 147 -6.04 12.43 19.82
C VAL A 147 -5.09 12.94 18.76
N ASP A 148 -3.91 13.40 19.18
CA ASP A 148 -2.84 13.77 18.28
C ASP A 148 -2.43 12.57 17.40
N SER A 149 -2.43 12.75 16.08
CA SER A 149 -2.16 11.68 15.11
C SER A 149 -0.75 11.11 15.25
N ASP A 150 0.22 11.93 15.67
CA ASP A 150 1.61 11.52 15.79
C ASP A 150 1.79 10.66 17.05
N VAL A 151 1.15 11.04 18.14
CA VAL A 151 1.09 10.23 19.38
C VAL A 151 0.41 8.90 19.12
N PHE A 152 -0.71 8.89 18.41
CA PHE A 152 -1.42 7.65 18.08
C PHE A 152 -0.56 6.70 17.23
N ALA A 153 0.17 7.23 16.25
CA ALA A 153 1.06 6.45 15.40
C ALA A 153 2.21 5.82 16.21
N GLU A 154 2.86 6.61 17.05
CA GLU A 154 4.00 6.16 17.88
C GLU A 154 3.57 5.05 18.86
N VAL A 155 2.44 5.23 19.54
CA VAL A 155 1.92 4.21 20.47
C VAL A 155 1.49 2.95 19.72
N SER A 156 0.83 3.09 18.57
CA SER A 156 0.44 1.94 17.74
C SER A 156 1.65 1.14 17.26
N GLN A 157 2.74 1.84 16.89
CA GLN A 157 3.99 1.22 16.48
C GLN A 157 4.65 0.48 17.63
N ALA A 158 4.73 1.09 18.81
CA ALA A 158 5.33 0.46 19.98
C ALA A 158 4.57 -0.78 20.44
N VAL A 159 3.22 -0.77 20.39
CA VAL A 159 2.41 -1.97 20.65
C VAL A 159 2.73 -3.08 19.64
N PHE A 160 2.84 -2.73 18.36
CA PHE A 160 3.10 -3.70 17.30
C PHE A 160 4.49 -4.36 17.41
N TYR A 161 5.51 -3.58 17.77
CA TYR A 161 6.88 -4.06 17.91
C TYR A 161 7.25 -4.50 19.33
N GLU A 162 6.29 -4.54 20.26
CA GLU A 162 6.50 -4.86 21.67
C GLU A 162 7.59 -3.99 22.35
N GLN A 163 7.62 -2.71 21.99
CA GLN A 163 8.59 -1.74 22.47
C GLN A 163 8.09 -0.99 23.71
N GLN A 164 9.02 -0.63 24.59
CA GLN A 164 8.76 0.31 25.68
C GLN A 164 8.70 1.74 25.14
N LEU A 165 7.84 2.55 25.75
CA LEU A 165 7.75 3.98 25.47
C LEU A 165 8.14 4.79 26.70
N GLU A 166 8.88 5.86 26.49
CA GLU A 166 9.04 6.91 27.49
C GLU A 166 7.96 7.97 27.27
N ILE A 167 7.09 8.15 28.27
CA ILE A 167 5.95 9.07 28.19
C ILE A 167 5.99 10.09 29.32
N VAL A 168 5.52 11.31 29.04
CA VAL A 168 5.25 12.32 30.05
C VAL A 168 3.73 12.39 30.25
N TYR A 169 3.26 11.97 31.41
CA TYR A 169 1.84 12.05 31.76
C TYR A 169 1.56 13.28 32.62
N GLN A 170 0.62 14.13 32.19
CA GLN A 170 0.15 15.28 32.95
C GLN A 170 -1.14 14.94 33.69
N PRO A 171 -1.08 14.53 34.99
CA PRO A 171 -2.27 14.29 35.77
C PRO A 171 -3.02 15.60 36.03
N ARG A 172 -4.34 15.53 36.21
CA ARG A 172 -5.20 16.71 36.47
C ARG A 172 -4.75 17.57 37.65
N THR A 173 -4.09 16.97 38.64
CA THR A 173 -3.62 17.66 39.85
C THR A 173 -2.24 18.31 39.70
N LYS A 174 -1.49 17.99 38.63
CA LYS A 174 -0.14 18.50 38.39
C LYS A 174 0.08 18.65 36.88
N VAL A 175 -0.44 19.75 36.34
CA VAL A 175 -0.40 20.05 34.91
C VAL A 175 1.03 20.31 34.42
N ASP A 176 1.90 20.84 35.30
CA ASP A 176 3.33 21.07 35.00
C ASP A 176 4.21 19.83 35.20
N ASN A 177 3.62 18.62 35.14
CA ASN A 177 4.42 17.41 35.29
C ASN A 177 5.23 17.15 34.02
N THR A 178 6.56 17.16 34.16
CA THR A 178 7.52 16.82 33.11
C THR A 178 8.26 15.51 33.39
N ASP A 179 7.81 14.76 34.40
CA ASP A 179 8.44 13.50 34.79
C ASP A 179 8.13 12.40 33.77
N ALA A 180 9.20 11.88 33.15
CA ALA A 180 9.14 10.86 32.13
C ALA A 180 9.05 9.47 32.76
N LYS A 181 8.17 8.63 32.25
CA LYS A 181 7.95 7.26 32.73
C LYS A 181 8.02 6.28 31.59
N VAL A 182 8.73 5.19 31.83
CA VAL A 182 8.80 4.06 30.90
C VAL A 182 7.57 3.18 31.10
N VAL A 183 6.82 2.95 30.02
CA VAL A 183 5.61 2.14 30.01
C VAL A 183 5.67 1.06 28.93
N HIS A 184 4.98 -0.05 29.19
CA HIS A 184 4.68 -1.07 28.20
C HIS A 184 3.25 -0.88 27.71
N PRO A 185 3.05 -0.38 26.48
CA PRO A 185 1.71 -0.16 25.98
C PRO A 185 1.03 -1.50 25.70
N LEU A 186 -0.18 -1.69 26.25
CA LEU A 186 -0.95 -2.94 26.12
C LEU A 186 -1.98 -2.89 24.97
N GLY A 187 -2.30 -1.70 24.48
CA GLY A 187 -3.28 -1.49 23.42
C GLY A 187 -3.65 -0.02 23.27
N VAL A 188 -4.34 0.29 22.17
CA VAL A 188 -4.89 1.61 21.84
C VAL A 188 -6.36 1.44 21.47
N GLY A 189 -7.26 2.27 21.99
CA GLY A 189 -8.71 2.18 21.78
C GLY A 189 -9.47 3.42 22.20
#